data_AF-A0A934AI30-F1
#
_entry.id   AF-A0A934AI30-F1
#
_cell.length_a   1.000
_cell.length_b   1.000
_cell.length_c   1.000
_cell.angle_alpha   90.00
_cell.angle_beta   90.00
_cell.angle_gamma   90.00
#
_symmetry.space_group_name_H-M   'P 1'
#
loop_
_entity.id
_entity.type
_entity.pdbx_description
1 polymer ?
#
loop_
_entity_poly.entity_id
_entity_poly.type
_entity_poly.pdbx_seq_one_letter_code
_entity_poly.pdbx_strand_id
1 'polypeptide(L)'
;MLIITSDLHLTDQTLAPSVPAVAFDKLHAELEKLVKLNGHAELVLLGDAFDILRSSEWLVEICSKTFVPRAVDVRPWSGIDGPLRRVVSRVLGKIQEQHGPGFQRLRDISGLKITWVPGNHDRLVYYTPEGREFLRNLGIQVASHKLIQEQYGVLLRHGHGFDKWNIRGTNYKLAPLGDAIVVEIISRLQVEVAMERQISRFDHEDIAFLGALEYVRPHLHIPAWLRAVAEGIEDELLTNAVKTAWARVLSSFKKSQMLSLLKGNVEGEIIRLFLQTANLDGALINLLAPVEGYFTGTDKAREDALSDLAVTKENVDCIVCGHTHALAQGKDKKGRRYFNTGWWERSWSSALPDSDPMMVRVPLLIIHPKKGEPEMRFIDINEPIHWKAASFETLTTDGLLRRMTEMKTEEGKNAVLEQAAMQVFAKTSGVAISRLTHAGKTGFDMLVRNSLSPRAAGNTVAVQVKHTIVSGDLARLQKATKKASAQHAWLVTSDKVSQRTKAAAFAKNVTILDADTICRVARGRGLKSALLNL
;
A
#
# COMPACT_ATOMS: atom_id res chain seq x y z
N MET A 1 21.07 8.19 -22.85
CA MET A 1 19.82 7.54 -23.35
C MET A 1 18.72 7.73 -22.32
N LEU A 2 17.46 7.90 -22.75
CA LEU A 2 16.29 7.95 -21.86
C LEU A 2 15.48 6.66 -21.99
N ILE A 3 15.10 6.07 -20.87
CA ILE A 3 14.34 4.81 -20.80
C ILE A 3 13.16 5.08 -19.87
N ILE A 4 11.93 4.84 -20.32
CA ILE A 4 10.73 5.20 -19.58
C ILE A 4 9.87 3.95 -19.38
N THR A 5 9.40 3.78 -18.16
CA THR A 5 8.42 2.76 -17.78
C THR A 5 7.45 3.36 -16.77
N SER A 6 6.24 2.85 -16.69
CA SER A 6 5.18 3.45 -15.87
C SER A 6 4.36 2.41 -15.14
N ASP A 7 3.59 2.87 -14.14
CA ASP A 7 2.54 2.10 -13.47
C ASP A 7 3.11 0.80 -12.91
N LEU A 8 4.25 0.91 -12.22
CA LEU A 8 4.95 -0.27 -11.71
C LEU A 8 4.10 -1.07 -10.70
N HIS A 9 3.24 -0.38 -9.95
CA HIS A 9 2.40 -0.93 -8.90
C HIS A 9 3.16 -1.91 -7.97
N LEU A 10 4.30 -1.45 -7.46
CA LEU A 10 5.06 -2.19 -6.46
C LEU A 10 4.31 -2.15 -5.13
N THR A 11 3.77 -3.30 -4.70
CA THR A 11 2.90 -3.45 -3.52
C THR A 11 3.64 -4.12 -2.36
N ASP A 12 3.06 -4.09 -1.16
CA ASP A 12 3.48 -4.87 0.01
C ASP A 12 2.97 -6.33 -0.01
N GLN A 13 2.33 -6.74 -1.11
CA GLN A 13 1.71 -8.04 -1.33
C GLN A 13 0.63 -8.47 -0.35
N THR A 14 0.08 -7.55 0.45
CA THR A 14 -0.97 -7.94 1.40
C THR A 14 -2.34 -8.09 0.76
N LEU A 15 -2.75 -7.24 -0.20
CA LEU A 15 -4.06 -7.33 -0.88
C LEU A 15 -3.99 -7.30 -2.42
N ALA A 16 -2.80 -7.18 -2.97
CA ALA A 16 -2.59 -7.37 -4.40
C ALA A 16 -1.19 -7.89 -4.63
N PRO A 17 -1.02 -8.83 -5.56
CA PRO A 17 0.30 -9.32 -5.86
C PRO A 17 1.14 -8.25 -6.56
N SER A 18 2.46 -8.39 -6.49
CA SER A 18 3.40 -7.41 -7.02
C SER A 18 4.22 -7.97 -8.17
N VAL A 19 5.09 -7.11 -8.71
CA VAL A 19 6.10 -7.48 -9.69
C VAL A 19 7.04 -8.53 -9.07
N PRO A 20 7.23 -9.70 -9.71
CA PRO A 20 8.08 -10.75 -9.18
C PRO A 20 9.56 -10.36 -9.28
N ALA A 21 10.41 -10.91 -8.41
CA ALA A 21 11.83 -10.55 -8.34
C ALA A 21 12.57 -10.77 -9.68
N VAL A 22 12.21 -11.81 -10.42
CA VAL A 22 12.75 -12.11 -11.75
C VAL A 22 12.52 -10.99 -12.77
N ALA A 23 11.45 -10.21 -12.64
CA ALA A 23 11.23 -9.04 -13.49
C ALA A 23 12.30 -7.97 -13.26
N PHE A 24 12.73 -7.76 -12.00
CA PHE A 24 13.85 -6.88 -11.69
C PHE A 24 15.18 -7.41 -12.24
N ASP A 25 15.38 -8.73 -12.25
CA ASP A 25 16.59 -9.33 -12.81
C ASP A 25 16.68 -9.13 -14.33
N LYS A 26 15.55 -9.34 -15.02
CA LYS A 26 15.44 -9.09 -16.46
C LYS A 26 15.59 -7.60 -16.78
N LEU A 27 14.94 -6.72 -16.01
CA LEU A 27 15.10 -5.28 -16.14
C LEU A 27 16.55 -4.84 -15.91
N HIS A 28 17.20 -5.37 -14.87
CA HIS A 28 18.61 -5.09 -14.59
C HIS A 28 19.51 -5.47 -15.76
N ALA A 29 19.39 -6.71 -16.28
CA ALA A 29 20.18 -7.19 -17.40
C ALA A 29 19.99 -6.31 -18.66
N GLU A 30 18.75 -5.90 -18.93
CA GLU A 30 18.43 -5.05 -20.07
C GLU A 30 19.01 -3.63 -19.91
N LEU A 31 18.89 -3.04 -18.73
CA LEU A 31 19.47 -1.72 -18.43
C LEU A 31 20.99 -1.74 -18.48
N GLU A 32 21.63 -2.78 -17.95
CA GLU A 32 23.08 -2.93 -18.00
C GLU A 32 23.59 -3.00 -19.45
N LYS A 33 22.90 -3.75 -20.32
CA LYS A 33 23.19 -3.80 -21.76
C LYS A 33 23.04 -2.42 -22.41
N LEU A 34 21.95 -1.71 -22.13
CA LEU A 34 21.69 -0.38 -22.69
C LEU A 34 22.73 0.65 -22.23
N VAL A 35 23.16 0.59 -20.97
CA VAL A 35 24.21 1.46 -20.43
C VAL A 35 25.56 1.12 -21.05
N LYS A 36 25.95 -0.17 -21.16
CA LYS A 36 27.20 -0.59 -21.83
C LYS A 36 27.31 -0.05 -23.26
N LEU A 37 26.20 0.00 -24.00
CA LEU A 37 26.17 0.49 -25.38
C LEU A 37 26.23 2.02 -25.49
N ASN A 38 25.79 2.77 -24.48
CA ASN A 38 25.61 4.24 -24.58
C ASN A 38 26.49 5.03 -23.59
N GLY A 39 27.18 4.35 -22.67
CA GLY A 39 27.94 4.93 -21.57
C GLY A 39 27.09 5.49 -20.43
N HIS A 40 25.87 5.97 -20.71
CA HIS A 40 24.95 6.52 -19.72
C HIS A 40 23.48 6.30 -20.11
N ALA A 41 22.63 6.06 -19.11
CA ALA A 41 21.19 5.99 -19.28
C ALA A 41 20.44 6.63 -18.09
N GLU A 42 19.24 7.13 -18.33
CA GLU A 42 18.30 7.56 -17.30
C GLU A 42 17.03 6.71 -17.42
N LEU A 43 16.76 5.91 -16.38
CA LEU A 43 15.48 5.23 -16.19
C LEU A 43 14.50 6.19 -15.51
N VAL A 44 13.38 6.48 -16.17
CA VAL A 44 12.28 7.25 -15.60
C VAL A 44 11.13 6.32 -15.24
N LEU A 45 10.76 6.33 -13.96
CA LEU A 45 9.55 5.71 -13.43
C LEU A 45 8.41 6.74 -13.49
N LEU A 46 7.49 6.57 -14.45
CA LEU A 46 6.50 7.59 -14.84
C LEU A 46 5.17 7.50 -14.07
N GLY A 47 5.27 7.45 -12.75
CA GLY A 47 4.11 7.49 -11.86
C GLY A 47 3.55 6.12 -11.55
N ASP A 48 2.75 6.10 -10.49
CA ASP A 48 2.10 4.96 -9.87
C ASP A 48 3.04 3.75 -9.73
N ALA A 49 4.29 4.07 -9.38
CA ALA A 49 5.36 3.08 -9.26
C ALA A 49 5.25 2.31 -7.93
N PHE A 50 4.78 2.98 -6.87
CA PHE A 50 4.70 2.42 -5.52
C PHE A 50 3.25 2.41 -5.05
N ASP A 51 2.62 1.25 -5.10
CA ASP A 51 1.22 1.11 -4.76
C ASP A 51 1.06 0.84 -3.27
N ILE A 52 0.85 1.92 -2.55
CA ILE A 52 0.53 1.85 -1.12
C ILE A 52 -0.95 1.54 -0.87
N LEU A 53 -1.83 1.72 -1.86
CA LEU A 53 -3.29 1.64 -1.68
C LEU A 53 -3.74 0.19 -1.48
N ARG A 54 -3.03 -0.75 -2.11
CA ARG A 54 -3.24 -2.20 -2.02
C ARG A 54 -2.70 -2.85 -0.74
N SER A 55 -2.66 -2.09 0.36
CA SER A 55 -2.22 -2.61 1.65
C SER A 55 -3.40 -2.89 2.59
N SER A 56 -3.40 -4.06 3.23
CA SER A 56 -4.32 -4.39 4.32
C SER A 56 -4.18 -3.45 5.52
N GLU A 57 -3.04 -2.75 5.62
CA GLU A 57 -2.78 -1.78 6.67
C GLU A 57 -3.80 -0.63 6.70
N TRP A 58 -4.55 -0.36 5.63
CA TRP A 58 -5.61 0.66 5.65
C TRP A 58 -6.90 0.22 6.34
N LEU A 59 -7.14 -1.09 6.40
CA LEU A 59 -8.45 -1.65 6.72
C LEU A 59 -8.44 -2.48 8.00
N VAL A 60 -7.41 -3.32 8.16
CA VAL A 60 -7.35 -4.31 9.23
C VAL A 60 -5.97 -4.38 9.89
N GLU A 61 -5.97 -4.99 11.06
CA GLU A 61 -4.80 -5.46 11.77
C GLU A 61 -4.90 -6.97 11.92
N ILE A 62 -3.74 -7.63 12.06
CA ILE A 62 -3.69 -9.06 12.32
C ILE A 62 -3.47 -9.28 13.81
N CYS A 63 -4.46 -9.84 14.48
CA CYS A 63 -4.42 -10.17 15.90
C CYS A 63 -4.61 -11.68 16.06
N SER A 64 -3.62 -12.39 16.59
CA SER A 64 -3.73 -13.85 16.86
C SER A 64 -4.17 -14.67 15.64
N LYS A 65 -3.67 -14.32 14.45
CA LYS A 65 -4.06 -14.91 13.14
C LYS A 65 -5.49 -14.59 12.69
N THR A 66 -6.19 -13.63 13.27
CA THR A 66 -7.47 -13.14 12.74
C THR A 66 -7.33 -11.70 12.28
N PHE A 67 -8.04 -11.35 11.22
CA PHE A 67 -8.19 -9.96 10.81
C PHE A 67 -9.19 -9.27 11.73
N VAL A 68 -8.76 -8.16 12.31
CA VAL A 68 -9.63 -7.28 13.10
C VAL A 68 -9.66 -5.90 12.46
N PRO A 69 -10.83 -5.24 12.41
CA PRO A 69 -10.90 -3.87 11.95
C PRO A 69 -9.95 -2.97 12.72
N ARG A 70 -9.30 -2.04 12.01
CA ARG A 70 -8.47 -1.00 12.60
C ARG A 70 -9.24 -0.24 13.68
N ALA A 71 -8.62 -0.04 14.84
CA ALA A 71 -9.19 0.77 15.91
C ALA A 71 -9.31 2.27 15.55
N VAL A 72 -8.46 2.75 14.62
CA VAL A 72 -8.48 4.12 14.12
C VAL A 72 -8.78 4.11 12.63
N ASP A 73 -9.86 4.77 12.25
CA ASP A 73 -10.29 4.86 10.85
C ASP A 73 -9.43 5.90 10.09
N VAL A 74 -8.29 5.44 9.57
CA VAL A 74 -7.35 6.24 8.78
C VAL A 74 -7.33 5.73 7.35
N ARG A 75 -7.45 6.63 6.37
CA ARG A 75 -7.49 6.30 4.95
C ARG A 75 -6.53 7.16 4.13
N PRO A 76 -6.18 6.77 2.89
CA PRO A 76 -5.25 7.54 2.07
C PRO A 76 -5.68 8.98 1.80
N TRP A 77 -6.99 9.27 1.84
CA TRP A 77 -7.54 10.63 1.70
C TRP A 77 -7.69 11.39 3.02
N SER A 78 -7.33 10.81 4.16
CA SER A 78 -7.26 11.53 5.43
C SER A 78 -6.17 12.62 5.39
N GLY A 79 -6.24 13.56 6.35
CA GLY A 79 -5.21 14.57 6.52
C GLY A 79 -3.83 13.96 6.77
N ILE A 80 -2.77 14.59 6.24
CA ILE A 80 -1.39 14.11 6.45
C ILE A 80 -0.95 14.48 7.86
N ASP A 81 -1.28 13.61 8.81
CA ASP A 81 -0.97 13.73 10.23
C ASP A 81 -0.22 12.49 10.77
N GLY A 82 0.02 12.44 12.08
CA GLY A 82 0.75 11.32 12.71
C GLY A 82 0.15 9.94 12.43
N PRO A 83 -1.16 9.71 12.68
CA PRO A 83 -1.84 8.46 12.33
C PRO A 83 -1.64 8.01 10.88
N LEU A 84 -1.90 8.89 9.90
CA LEU A 84 -1.70 8.55 8.49
C LEU A 84 -0.24 8.22 8.18
N ARG A 85 0.69 9.06 8.65
CA ARG A 85 2.13 8.88 8.42
C ARG A 85 2.65 7.54 8.96
N ARG A 86 2.10 7.04 10.08
CA ARG A 86 2.45 5.70 10.60
C ARG A 86 1.99 4.58 9.69
N VAL A 87 0.77 4.68 9.12
CA VAL A 87 0.30 3.69 8.14
C VAL A 87 1.22 3.71 6.92
N VAL A 88 1.48 4.90 6.35
CA VAL A 88 2.38 5.08 5.21
C VAL A 88 3.76 4.50 5.48
N SER A 89 4.36 4.79 6.65
CA SER A 89 5.66 4.26 7.05
C SER A 89 5.68 2.73 7.06
N ARG A 90 4.63 2.08 7.57
CA ARG A 90 4.56 0.61 7.62
C ARG A 90 4.42 0.01 6.23
N VAL A 91 3.55 0.57 5.39
CA VAL A 91 3.36 0.09 4.01
C VAL A 91 4.65 0.24 3.20
N LEU A 92 5.26 1.43 3.23
CA LEU A 92 6.52 1.69 2.53
C LEU A 92 7.67 0.83 3.07
N GLY A 93 7.72 0.57 4.38
CA GLY A 93 8.70 -0.34 4.97
C GLY A 93 8.61 -1.75 4.39
N LYS A 94 7.39 -2.28 4.19
CA LYS A 94 7.18 -3.60 3.57
C LYS A 94 7.53 -3.59 2.08
N ILE A 95 7.14 -2.54 1.35
CA ILE A 95 7.53 -2.35 -0.07
C ILE A 95 9.07 -2.30 -0.19
N GLN A 96 9.75 -1.57 0.71
CA GLN A 96 11.21 -1.49 0.77
C GLN A 96 11.85 -2.85 1.04
N GLU A 97 11.33 -3.61 2.00
CA GLU A 97 11.82 -4.95 2.34
C GLU A 97 11.73 -5.89 1.13
N GLN A 98 10.64 -5.79 0.37
CA GLN A 98 10.38 -6.67 -0.76
C GLN A 98 11.17 -6.27 -2.02
N HIS A 99 11.24 -4.98 -2.34
CA HIS A 99 11.76 -4.50 -3.63
C HIS A 99 13.09 -3.76 -3.53
N GLY A 100 13.51 -3.39 -2.32
CA GLY A 100 14.78 -2.72 -2.05
C GLY A 100 16.00 -3.44 -2.64
N PRO A 101 16.12 -4.78 -2.54
CA PRO A 101 17.21 -5.51 -3.19
C PRO A 101 17.25 -5.33 -4.71
N GLY A 102 16.10 -5.25 -5.38
CA GLY A 102 16.02 -5.00 -6.82
C GLY A 102 16.55 -3.61 -7.18
N PHE A 103 16.11 -2.58 -6.45
CA PHE A 103 16.62 -1.22 -6.64
C PHE A 103 18.10 -1.07 -6.29
N GLN A 104 18.61 -1.79 -5.28
CA GLN A 104 20.05 -1.83 -5.00
C GLN A 104 20.82 -2.30 -6.23
N ARG A 105 20.41 -3.42 -6.86
CA ARG A 105 21.05 -3.91 -8.09
C ARG A 105 21.00 -2.86 -9.20
N LEU A 106 19.87 -2.19 -9.40
CA LEU A 106 19.77 -1.13 -10.40
C LEU A 106 20.76 0.02 -10.14
N ARG A 107 20.97 0.42 -8.88
CA ARG A 107 21.95 1.46 -8.53
C ARG A 107 23.39 1.05 -8.78
N ASP A 108 23.69 -0.24 -8.71
CA ASP A 108 25.04 -0.76 -8.91
C ASP A 108 25.45 -0.70 -10.41
N ILE A 109 24.50 -0.43 -11.33
CA ILE A 109 24.79 -0.17 -12.74
C ILE A 109 25.44 1.22 -12.88
N SER A 110 26.78 1.23 -12.99
CA SER A 110 27.55 2.46 -13.23
C SER A 110 27.07 3.19 -14.49
N GLY A 111 26.70 4.46 -14.35
CA GLY A 111 26.18 5.29 -15.46
C GLY A 111 24.66 5.24 -15.62
N LEU A 112 23.93 4.50 -14.77
CA LEU A 112 22.48 4.55 -14.69
C LEU A 112 22.02 5.60 -13.66
N LYS A 113 21.12 6.47 -14.09
CA LYS A 113 20.36 7.37 -13.23
C LYS A 113 18.92 6.89 -13.13
N ILE A 114 18.31 6.94 -11.95
CA ILE A 114 16.89 6.61 -11.77
C ILE A 114 16.15 7.87 -11.33
N THR A 115 15.14 8.27 -12.09
CA THR A 115 14.28 9.41 -11.79
C THR A 115 12.83 8.93 -11.69
N TRP A 116 12.07 9.47 -10.74
CA TRP A 116 10.65 9.18 -10.58
C TRP A 116 9.83 10.45 -10.75
N VAL A 117 8.78 10.34 -11.55
CA VAL A 117 7.76 11.37 -11.78
C VAL A 117 6.49 10.88 -11.10
N PRO A 118 5.98 11.53 -10.04
CA PRO A 118 4.81 11.05 -9.32
C PRO A 118 3.54 10.97 -10.18
N GLY A 119 2.78 9.89 -9.98
CA GLY A 119 1.41 9.72 -10.44
C GLY A 119 0.36 10.22 -9.44
N ASN A 120 -0.92 9.90 -9.68
CA ASN A 120 -2.01 10.32 -8.78
C ASN A 120 -2.09 9.44 -7.52
N HIS A 121 -1.78 8.16 -7.62
CA HIS A 121 -1.80 7.23 -6.48
C HIS A 121 -0.53 7.37 -5.61
N ASP A 122 0.52 7.99 -6.16
CA ASP A 122 1.79 8.29 -5.52
C ASP A 122 1.77 9.44 -4.50
N ARG A 123 0.62 10.11 -4.33
CA ARG A 123 0.47 11.33 -3.51
C ARG A 123 1.15 11.23 -2.15
N LEU A 124 0.90 10.17 -1.40
CA LEU A 124 1.46 10.02 -0.05
C LEU A 124 2.94 9.70 -0.08
N VAL A 125 3.45 9.04 -1.12
CA VAL A 125 4.89 8.85 -1.31
C VAL A 125 5.57 10.21 -1.55
N TYR A 126 4.94 11.08 -2.35
CA TYR A 126 5.50 12.40 -2.65
C TYR A 126 5.44 13.39 -1.47
N TYR A 127 4.27 13.49 -0.81
CA TYR A 127 4.02 14.56 0.16
C TYR A 127 4.43 14.23 1.60
N THR A 128 4.62 12.95 1.96
CA THR A 128 5.04 12.58 3.32
C THR A 128 6.57 12.61 3.50
N PRO A 129 7.08 12.95 4.70
CA PRO A 129 8.49 12.75 5.03
C PRO A 129 8.95 11.30 4.84
N GLU A 130 8.11 10.34 5.23
CA GLU A 130 8.36 8.90 5.12
C GLU A 130 8.58 8.48 3.66
N GLY A 131 7.73 8.95 2.75
CA GLY A 131 7.86 8.69 1.32
C GLY A 131 9.13 9.29 0.71
N ARG A 132 9.52 10.49 1.11
CA ARG A 132 10.80 11.09 0.67
C ARG A 132 12.02 10.34 1.18
N GLU A 133 11.98 9.85 2.41
CA GLU A 133 13.04 9.00 2.96
C GLU A 133 13.11 7.66 2.24
N PHE A 134 11.97 7.02 1.99
CA PHE A 134 11.85 5.80 1.21
C PHE A 134 12.50 5.94 -0.18
N LEU A 135 12.13 6.95 -0.96
CA LEU A 135 12.71 7.20 -2.30
C LEU A 135 14.23 7.45 -2.24
N ARG A 136 14.70 8.17 -1.22
CA ARG A 136 16.14 8.39 -1.00
C ARG A 136 16.87 7.09 -0.68
N ASN A 137 16.28 6.21 0.13
CA ASN A 137 16.82 4.90 0.46
C ASN A 137 16.81 3.95 -0.75
N LEU A 138 15.96 4.20 -1.75
CA LEU A 138 16.00 3.55 -3.07
C LEU A 138 16.94 4.25 -4.05
N GLY A 139 17.53 5.39 -3.70
CA GLY A 139 18.45 6.16 -4.55
C GLY A 139 17.78 6.69 -5.82
N ILE A 140 16.49 7.02 -5.70
CA ILE A 140 15.67 7.55 -6.77
C ILE A 140 15.67 9.08 -6.68
N GLN A 141 15.95 9.74 -7.79
CA GLN A 141 15.77 11.19 -7.89
C GLN A 141 14.29 11.52 -8.08
N VAL A 142 13.77 12.46 -7.29
CA VAL A 142 12.38 12.90 -7.38
C VAL A 142 12.26 14.08 -8.32
N ALA A 143 11.44 13.94 -9.37
CA ALA A 143 11.02 15.04 -10.22
C ALA A 143 9.71 15.67 -9.71
N SER A 144 9.30 16.78 -10.31
CA SER A 144 7.94 17.29 -10.13
C SER A 144 6.92 16.38 -10.84
N HIS A 145 5.63 16.71 -10.77
CA HIS A 145 4.55 16.02 -11.52
C HIS A 145 4.69 16.06 -13.05
N LYS A 146 5.71 16.76 -13.55
CA LYS A 146 6.20 16.71 -14.92
C LYS A 146 7.73 16.76 -14.96
N LEU A 147 8.32 16.19 -16.00
CA LEU A 147 9.75 16.25 -16.30
C LEU A 147 9.96 16.58 -17.77
N ILE A 148 10.64 17.69 -18.05
CA ILE A 148 11.02 18.07 -19.43
C ILE A 148 12.48 17.65 -19.62
N GLN A 149 12.72 16.92 -20.71
CA GLN A 149 14.05 16.51 -21.13
C GLN A 149 14.36 17.10 -22.50
N GLU A 150 14.84 18.35 -22.52
CA GLU A 150 15.04 19.13 -23.75
C GLU A 150 16.01 18.44 -24.72
N GLN A 151 17.06 17.80 -24.20
CA GLN A 151 18.01 17.02 -25.00
C GLN A 151 17.38 15.85 -25.78
N TYR A 152 16.18 15.42 -25.37
CA TYR A 152 15.42 14.35 -26.04
C TYR A 152 14.14 14.89 -26.71
N GLY A 153 13.83 16.18 -26.58
CA GLY A 153 12.59 16.77 -27.10
C GLY A 153 11.30 16.26 -26.43
N VAL A 154 11.38 15.80 -25.17
CA VAL A 154 10.31 15.02 -24.52
C VAL A 154 9.77 15.69 -23.24
N LEU A 155 8.45 15.70 -23.10
CA LEU A 155 7.72 15.98 -21.88
C LEU A 155 7.18 14.66 -21.28
N LEU A 156 7.53 14.39 -20.04
CA LEU A 156 7.07 13.23 -19.28
C LEU A 156 6.10 13.69 -18.19
N ARG A 157 4.92 13.08 -18.10
CA ARG A 157 3.98 13.22 -16.98
C ARG A 157 3.13 11.97 -16.86
N HIS A 158 2.57 11.67 -15.71
CA HIS A 158 1.78 10.43 -15.56
C HIS A 158 0.51 10.42 -16.45
N GLY A 159 -0.25 11.52 -16.51
CA GLY A 159 -1.39 11.67 -17.44
C GLY A 159 -2.78 11.70 -16.82
N HIS A 160 -2.91 11.48 -15.50
CA HIS A 160 -4.19 11.57 -14.77
C HIS A 160 -4.89 12.92 -14.83
N GLY A 161 -4.16 13.98 -15.18
CA GLY A 161 -4.77 15.30 -15.43
C GLY A 161 -5.73 15.32 -16.62
N PHE A 162 -5.73 14.27 -17.44
CA PHE A 162 -6.62 14.11 -18.60
C PHE A 162 -7.77 13.12 -18.31
N ASP A 163 -7.79 12.48 -17.13
CA ASP A 163 -8.84 11.54 -16.75
C ASP A 163 -9.88 12.19 -15.82
N LYS A 164 -11.11 12.34 -16.31
CA LYS A 164 -12.25 12.93 -15.60
C LYS A 164 -12.50 12.34 -14.22
N TRP A 165 -12.18 11.07 -13.99
CA TRP A 165 -12.41 10.39 -12.71
C TRP A 165 -11.31 10.63 -11.68
N ASN A 166 -10.12 10.99 -12.16
CA ASN A 166 -8.97 11.33 -11.34
C ASN A 166 -8.72 12.85 -11.26
N ILE A 167 -9.46 13.66 -12.04
CA ILE A 167 -9.38 15.12 -12.03
C ILE A 167 -10.00 15.68 -10.74
N ARG A 168 -9.11 16.04 -9.80
CA ARG A 168 -9.30 17.18 -8.89
C ARG A 168 -8.48 18.39 -9.38
N GLY A 169 -8.48 18.57 -10.70
CA GLY A 169 -7.61 19.53 -11.39
C GLY A 169 -6.12 19.20 -11.21
N THR A 170 -5.29 20.24 -11.24
CA THR A 170 -3.84 20.16 -10.98
C THR A 170 -3.49 20.13 -9.48
N ASN A 171 -4.47 19.88 -8.60
CA ASN A 171 -4.22 19.81 -7.16
C ASN A 171 -3.84 18.39 -6.72
N TYR A 172 -2.59 18.04 -7.02
CA TYR A 172 -1.97 16.76 -6.65
C TYR A 172 -1.96 16.46 -5.14
N LYS A 173 -2.28 17.44 -4.27
CA LYS A 173 -2.35 17.22 -2.83
C LYS A 173 -3.64 16.51 -2.40
N LEU A 174 -4.66 16.48 -3.26
CA LEU A 174 -5.93 15.80 -2.98
C LEU A 174 -5.88 14.37 -3.50
N ALA A 175 -6.48 13.45 -2.74
CA ALA A 175 -6.62 12.07 -3.20
C ALA A 175 -7.66 11.97 -4.33
N PRO A 176 -7.37 11.22 -5.42
CA PRO A 176 -8.35 10.95 -6.46
C PRO A 176 -9.49 10.05 -5.96
N LEU A 177 -10.61 10.00 -6.69
CA LEU A 177 -11.69 9.06 -6.38
C LEU A 177 -11.22 7.60 -6.51
N GLY A 178 -10.32 7.33 -7.46
CA GLY A 178 -9.71 6.02 -7.67
C GLY A 178 -9.12 5.42 -6.38
N ASP A 179 -8.47 6.23 -5.52
CA ASP A 179 -7.95 5.76 -4.23
C ASP A 179 -9.03 5.14 -3.36
N ALA A 180 -10.21 5.77 -3.33
CA ALA A 180 -11.33 5.30 -2.52
C ALA A 180 -11.95 4.03 -3.10
N ILE A 181 -12.04 3.92 -4.43
CA ILE A 181 -12.51 2.69 -5.09
C ILE A 181 -11.54 1.53 -4.80
N VAL A 182 -10.23 1.76 -4.94
CA VAL A 182 -9.20 0.74 -4.68
C VAL A 182 -9.25 0.27 -3.23
N VAL A 183 -9.34 1.18 -2.25
CA VAL A 183 -9.31 0.81 -0.83
C VAL A 183 -10.66 0.30 -0.32
N GLU A 184 -11.75 1.03 -0.53
CA GLU A 184 -13.05 0.72 0.09
C GLU A 184 -13.88 -0.29 -0.67
N ILE A 185 -13.62 -0.49 -1.97
CA ILE A 185 -14.38 -1.44 -2.79
C ILE A 185 -13.53 -2.68 -3.03
N ILE A 186 -12.42 -2.51 -3.76
CA ILE A 186 -11.65 -3.68 -4.21
C ILE A 186 -10.93 -4.36 -3.05
N SER A 187 -10.13 -3.60 -2.29
CA SER A 187 -9.31 -4.12 -1.21
C SER A 187 -10.16 -4.57 0.00
N ARG A 188 -11.23 -3.81 0.31
CA ARG A 188 -12.16 -4.18 1.39
C ARG A 188 -12.93 -5.46 1.11
N LEU A 189 -13.31 -5.75 -0.13
CA LEU A 189 -14.02 -6.99 -0.43
C LEU A 189 -13.22 -8.22 -0.02
N GLN A 190 -11.92 -8.25 -0.34
CA GLN A 190 -11.02 -9.34 0.09
C GLN A 190 -10.98 -9.47 1.62
N VAL A 191 -10.89 -8.34 2.33
CA VAL A 191 -10.89 -8.29 3.80
C VAL A 191 -12.18 -8.81 4.41
N GLU A 192 -13.33 -8.38 3.90
CA GLU A 192 -14.64 -8.79 4.41
C GLU A 192 -14.88 -10.28 4.17
N VAL A 193 -14.50 -10.82 3.00
CA VAL A 193 -14.56 -12.26 2.72
C VAL A 193 -13.63 -13.03 3.67
N ALA A 194 -12.40 -12.54 3.88
CA ALA A 194 -11.46 -13.17 4.80
C ALA A 194 -11.99 -13.22 6.24
N MET A 195 -12.61 -12.14 6.71
CA MET A 195 -13.21 -12.08 8.04
C MET A 195 -14.43 -13.01 8.17
N GLU A 196 -15.32 -13.02 7.16
CA GLU A 196 -16.49 -13.89 7.14
C GLU A 196 -16.11 -15.38 7.17
N ARG A 197 -15.05 -15.74 6.44
CA ARG A 197 -14.52 -17.11 6.34
C ARG A 197 -13.48 -17.45 7.43
N GLN A 198 -13.18 -16.51 8.32
CA GLN A 198 -12.14 -16.65 9.35
C GLN A 198 -10.75 -17.04 8.78
N ILE A 199 -10.47 -16.59 7.56
CA ILE A 199 -9.21 -16.84 6.89
C ILE A 199 -8.18 -15.82 7.38
N SER A 200 -6.98 -16.31 7.65
CA SER A 200 -5.89 -15.51 8.22
C SER A 200 -4.93 -14.92 7.18
N ARG A 201 -5.03 -15.34 5.92
CA ARG A 201 -4.11 -14.97 4.83
C ARG A 201 -4.87 -14.65 3.55
N PHE A 202 -4.44 -13.61 2.84
CA PHE A 202 -5.08 -13.19 1.60
C PHE A 202 -4.69 -14.03 0.37
N ASP A 203 -3.63 -14.83 0.47
CA ASP A 203 -3.22 -15.77 -0.58
C ASP A 203 -3.94 -17.13 -0.49
N HIS A 204 -4.95 -17.25 0.38
CA HIS A 204 -5.82 -18.42 0.43
C HIS A 204 -6.68 -18.49 -0.83
N GLU A 205 -6.91 -19.68 -1.39
CA GLU A 205 -7.66 -19.89 -2.64
C GLU A 205 -9.05 -19.23 -2.64
N ASP A 206 -9.81 -19.36 -1.53
CA ASP A 206 -11.09 -18.67 -1.28
C ASP A 206 -11.05 -17.13 -1.37
N ILE A 207 -9.88 -16.49 -1.39
CA ILE A 207 -9.75 -15.02 -1.45
C ILE A 207 -8.90 -14.57 -2.63
N ALA A 208 -7.83 -15.30 -2.96
CA ALA A 208 -6.82 -14.88 -3.92
C ALA A 208 -7.40 -14.51 -5.29
N PHE A 209 -8.48 -15.19 -5.72
CA PHE A 209 -9.18 -14.89 -6.97
C PHE A 209 -9.75 -13.46 -7.00
N LEU A 210 -10.10 -12.86 -5.86
CA LEU A 210 -10.58 -11.48 -5.77
C LEU A 210 -9.46 -10.46 -6.06
N GLY A 211 -8.20 -10.88 -6.14
CA GLY A 211 -7.13 -10.09 -6.75
C GLY A 211 -7.42 -9.68 -8.19
N ALA A 212 -8.19 -10.50 -8.91
CA ALA A 212 -8.56 -10.26 -10.31
C ALA A 212 -9.43 -9.00 -10.51
N LEU A 213 -10.08 -8.50 -9.46
CA LEU A 213 -10.88 -7.28 -9.49
C LEU A 213 -10.09 -6.06 -9.98
N GLU A 214 -8.78 -6.09 -9.80
CA GLU A 214 -7.88 -5.08 -10.35
C GLU A 214 -7.95 -4.96 -11.87
N TYR A 215 -8.32 -6.02 -12.59
CA TYR A 215 -8.31 -6.04 -14.05
C TYR A 215 -9.69 -5.80 -14.64
N VAL A 216 -10.72 -5.77 -13.80
CA VAL A 216 -12.07 -5.44 -14.26
C VAL A 216 -12.08 -3.96 -14.65
N ARG A 217 -12.10 -3.72 -15.96
CA ARG A 217 -12.11 -2.39 -16.57
C ARG A 217 -13.25 -2.31 -17.60
N PRO A 218 -14.01 -1.20 -17.58
CA PRO A 218 -14.05 -0.18 -16.53
C PRO A 218 -14.45 -0.76 -15.16
N HIS A 219 -14.10 -0.09 -14.04
CA HIS A 219 -14.45 -0.58 -12.69
C HIS A 219 -15.96 -0.73 -12.48
N LEU A 220 -16.79 -0.09 -13.30
CA LEU A 220 -18.23 -0.32 -13.30
C LEU A 220 -18.65 -1.76 -13.60
N HIS A 221 -17.79 -2.56 -14.24
CA HIS A 221 -18.08 -3.98 -14.53
C HIS A 221 -17.82 -4.90 -13.34
N ILE A 222 -17.25 -4.40 -12.23
CA ILE A 222 -17.00 -5.20 -11.02
C ILE A 222 -18.22 -6.01 -10.56
N PRO A 223 -19.44 -5.44 -10.49
CA PRO A 223 -20.62 -6.20 -10.06
C PRO A 223 -20.99 -7.32 -11.04
N ALA A 224 -20.87 -7.09 -12.35
CA ALA A 224 -21.11 -8.10 -13.38
C ALA A 224 -20.12 -9.26 -13.26
N TRP A 225 -18.84 -8.92 -13.12
CA TRP A 225 -17.76 -9.89 -12.93
C TRP A 225 -17.94 -10.68 -11.63
N LEU A 226 -18.20 -10.01 -10.51
CA LEU A 226 -18.44 -10.65 -9.22
C LEU A 226 -19.63 -11.60 -9.25
N ARG A 227 -20.69 -11.22 -9.96
CA ARG A 227 -21.85 -12.09 -10.16
C ARG A 227 -21.46 -13.37 -10.90
N ALA A 228 -20.78 -13.24 -12.04
CA ALA A 228 -20.34 -14.39 -12.83
C ALA A 228 -19.42 -15.32 -12.03
N VAL A 229 -18.48 -14.75 -11.27
CA VAL A 229 -17.60 -15.53 -10.38
C VAL A 229 -18.40 -16.22 -9.28
N ALA A 230 -19.31 -15.52 -8.60
CA ALA A 230 -20.15 -16.10 -7.55
C ALA A 230 -21.11 -17.19 -8.07
N GLU A 231 -21.52 -17.12 -9.34
CA GLU A 231 -22.30 -18.18 -10.01
C GLU A 231 -21.44 -19.40 -10.38
N GLY A 232 -20.13 -19.22 -10.54
CA GLY A 232 -19.17 -20.30 -10.85
C GLY A 232 -18.52 -20.97 -9.64
N ILE A 233 -18.70 -20.45 -8.42
CA ILE A 233 -18.16 -21.05 -7.18
C ILE A 233 -19.08 -22.19 -6.72
N GLU A 234 -18.54 -23.42 -6.66
CA GLU A 234 -19.28 -24.60 -6.16
C GLU A 234 -19.55 -24.56 -4.65
N ASP A 235 -18.66 -23.95 -3.85
CA ASP A 235 -18.84 -23.79 -2.40
C ASP A 235 -19.91 -22.72 -2.09
N GLU A 236 -21.12 -23.18 -1.74
CA GLU A 236 -22.24 -22.32 -1.37
C GLU A 236 -21.92 -21.36 -0.20
N LEU A 237 -21.11 -21.80 0.78
CA LEU A 237 -20.71 -20.93 1.89
C LEU A 237 -19.81 -19.81 1.40
N LEU A 238 -18.94 -20.07 0.42
CA LEU A 238 -18.04 -19.06 -0.15
C LEU A 238 -18.83 -18.07 -1.01
N THR A 239 -19.74 -18.57 -1.83
CA THR A 239 -20.68 -17.75 -2.61
C THR A 239 -21.48 -16.80 -1.72
N ASN A 240 -22.02 -17.30 -0.60
CA ASN A 240 -22.76 -16.49 0.36
C ASN A 240 -21.86 -15.47 1.09
N ALA A 241 -20.62 -15.86 1.42
CA ALA A 241 -19.65 -14.94 2.00
C ALA A 241 -19.30 -13.78 1.05
N VAL A 242 -19.07 -14.06 -0.24
CA VAL A 242 -18.79 -13.03 -1.26
C VAL A 242 -19.96 -12.07 -1.43
N LYS A 243 -21.20 -12.57 -1.54
CA LYS A 243 -22.41 -11.75 -1.67
C LYS A 243 -22.63 -10.84 -0.45
N THR A 244 -22.46 -11.42 0.75
CA THR A 244 -22.60 -10.70 2.01
C THR A 244 -21.51 -9.63 2.16
N ALA A 245 -20.26 -9.99 1.88
CA ALA A 245 -19.13 -9.06 1.91
C ALA A 245 -19.32 -7.91 0.91
N TRP A 246 -19.82 -8.19 -0.31
CA TRP A 246 -20.12 -7.17 -1.31
C TRP A 246 -21.16 -6.15 -0.82
N ALA A 247 -22.27 -6.64 -0.24
CA ALA A 247 -23.29 -5.75 0.32
C ALA A 247 -22.73 -4.87 1.46
N ARG A 248 -21.88 -5.42 2.33
CA ARG A 248 -21.19 -4.66 3.40
C ARG A 248 -20.22 -3.63 2.84
N VAL A 249 -19.43 -3.99 1.83
CA VAL A 249 -18.51 -3.10 1.12
C VAL A 249 -19.25 -1.88 0.58
N LEU A 250 -20.33 -2.08 -0.17
CA LEU A 250 -21.11 -0.96 -0.73
C LEU A 250 -21.78 -0.12 0.36
N SER A 251 -22.26 -0.74 1.44
CA SER A 251 -22.80 -0.04 2.61
C SER A 251 -21.75 0.81 3.33
N SER A 252 -20.51 0.32 3.44
CA SER A 252 -19.37 1.07 3.97
C SER A 252 -19.00 2.24 3.05
N PHE A 253 -18.89 1.97 1.74
CA PHE A 253 -18.54 2.99 0.77
C PHE A 253 -19.57 4.13 0.73
N LYS A 254 -20.87 3.83 0.86
CA LYS A 254 -21.97 4.81 1.03
C LYS A 254 -21.72 5.82 2.15
N LYS A 255 -20.98 5.43 3.19
CA LYS A 255 -20.65 6.27 4.35
C LYS A 255 -19.31 6.99 4.21
N SER A 256 -18.53 6.71 3.17
CA SER A 256 -17.23 7.33 2.94
C SER A 256 -17.38 8.83 2.68
N GLN A 257 -16.47 9.61 3.29
CA GLN A 257 -16.37 11.05 3.04
C GLN A 257 -16.13 11.36 1.55
N MET A 258 -15.55 10.43 0.78
CA MET A 258 -15.25 10.64 -0.63
C MET A 258 -16.51 10.77 -1.50
N LEU A 259 -17.60 10.08 -1.17
CA LEU A 259 -18.87 10.23 -1.91
C LEU A 259 -19.49 11.62 -1.75
N SER A 260 -19.26 12.27 -0.61
CA SER A 260 -19.75 13.63 -0.40
C SER A 260 -19.16 14.62 -1.41
N LEU A 261 -17.98 14.32 -1.96
CA LEU A 261 -17.26 15.16 -2.92
C LEU A 261 -17.78 15.00 -4.36
N LEU A 262 -18.64 14.01 -4.60
CA LEU A 262 -19.32 13.76 -5.88
C LEU A 262 -20.79 14.22 -5.86
N LYS A 263 -21.21 14.99 -4.86
CA LYS A 263 -22.60 15.46 -4.82
C LYS A 263 -22.84 16.49 -5.93
N GLY A 264 -23.80 16.20 -6.82
CA GLY A 264 -24.30 17.13 -7.83
C GLY A 264 -23.59 17.06 -9.19
N ASN A 265 -22.70 16.09 -9.41
CA ASN A 265 -22.12 15.81 -10.72
C ASN A 265 -22.59 14.46 -11.28
N VAL A 266 -22.39 14.26 -12.59
CA VAL A 266 -22.81 13.05 -13.33
C VAL A 266 -22.11 11.81 -12.75
N GLU A 267 -20.83 11.94 -12.39
CA GLU A 267 -20.02 10.91 -11.76
C GLU A 267 -20.66 10.39 -10.46
N GLY A 268 -21.18 11.30 -9.64
CA GLY A 268 -21.88 10.96 -8.41
C GLY A 268 -23.17 10.19 -8.63
N GLU A 269 -23.96 10.52 -9.66
CA GLU A 269 -25.16 9.74 -10.01
C GLU A 269 -24.79 8.34 -10.51
N ILE A 270 -23.75 8.22 -11.33
CA ILE A 270 -23.27 6.91 -11.80
C ILE A 270 -22.80 6.06 -10.62
N ILE A 271 -22.05 6.64 -9.69
CA ILE A 271 -21.62 5.92 -8.48
C ILE A 271 -22.82 5.53 -7.60
N ARG A 272 -23.87 6.34 -7.52
CA ARG A 272 -25.10 5.95 -6.80
C ARG A 272 -25.81 4.78 -7.45
N LEU A 273 -25.87 4.73 -8.78
CA LEU A 273 -26.39 3.58 -9.52
C LEU A 273 -25.54 2.34 -9.26
N PHE A 274 -24.22 2.45 -9.34
CA PHE A 274 -23.29 1.36 -8.99
C PHE A 274 -23.54 0.82 -7.57
N LEU A 275 -23.79 1.72 -6.61
CA LEU A 275 -24.06 1.38 -5.21
C LEU A 275 -25.41 0.66 -4.96
N GLN A 276 -26.27 0.56 -5.98
CA GLN A 276 -27.52 -0.22 -5.92
C GLN A 276 -27.28 -1.70 -6.26
N THR A 277 -26.10 -2.09 -6.77
CA THR A 277 -25.75 -3.47 -7.13
C THR A 277 -25.41 -4.38 -5.93
N ALA A 278 -25.81 -4.01 -4.71
CA ALA A 278 -25.47 -4.73 -3.48
C ALA A 278 -25.95 -6.18 -3.45
N ASN A 279 -27.05 -6.48 -4.16
CA ASN A 279 -27.61 -7.82 -4.27
C ASN A 279 -27.12 -8.57 -5.52
N LEU A 280 -26.21 -7.98 -6.31
CA LEU A 280 -25.75 -8.49 -7.61
C LEU A 280 -26.92 -8.81 -8.57
N ASP A 281 -27.97 -8.00 -8.53
CA ASP A 281 -29.13 -8.14 -9.41
C ASP A 281 -28.77 -7.82 -10.88
N GLY A 282 -29.09 -8.74 -11.78
CA GLY A 282 -28.76 -8.61 -13.20
C GLY A 282 -29.36 -7.41 -13.92
N ALA A 283 -30.59 -7.03 -13.59
CA ALA A 283 -31.24 -5.91 -14.24
C ALA A 283 -30.53 -4.59 -13.89
N LEU A 284 -30.15 -4.40 -12.62
CA LEU A 284 -29.39 -3.23 -12.19
C LEU A 284 -27.97 -3.20 -12.77
N ILE A 285 -27.32 -4.36 -12.90
CA ILE A 285 -26.01 -4.48 -13.53
C ILE A 285 -26.09 -4.08 -15.01
N ASN A 286 -27.12 -4.52 -15.73
CA ASN A 286 -27.31 -4.19 -17.14
C ASN A 286 -27.56 -2.70 -17.37
N LEU A 287 -28.11 -1.98 -16.39
CA LEU A 287 -28.27 -0.52 -16.43
C LEU A 287 -26.93 0.23 -16.39
N LEU A 288 -25.82 -0.41 -15.98
CA LEU A 288 -24.49 0.19 -16.00
C LEU A 288 -23.83 0.16 -17.38
N ALA A 289 -24.25 -0.74 -18.29
CA ALA A 289 -23.62 -0.88 -19.61
C ALA A 289 -23.76 0.40 -20.48
N PRO A 290 -24.92 1.09 -20.56
CA PRO A 290 -25.04 2.29 -21.38
C PRO A 290 -24.17 3.47 -20.93
N VAL A 291 -23.77 3.52 -19.65
CA VAL A 291 -22.92 4.60 -19.12
C VAL A 291 -21.43 4.31 -19.29
N GLU A 292 -21.05 3.12 -19.78
CA GLU A 292 -19.65 2.72 -20.01
C GLU A 292 -18.91 3.65 -20.97
N GLY A 293 -19.57 4.14 -22.02
CA GLY A 293 -18.97 5.09 -22.97
C GLY A 293 -18.49 6.39 -22.32
N TYR A 294 -18.98 6.72 -21.11
CA TYR A 294 -18.49 7.83 -20.32
C TYR A 294 -17.10 7.55 -19.69
N PHE A 295 -16.75 6.28 -19.49
CA PHE A 295 -15.51 5.82 -18.84
C PHE A 295 -14.38 5.52 -19.83
N THR A 296 -14.70 5.20 -21.08
CA THR A 296 -13.72 4.66 -22.06
C THR A 296 -13.12 5.71 -22.99
N GLY A 297 -13.20 7.00 -22.65
CA GLY A 297 -12.76 8.14 -23.49
C GLY A 297 -11.24 8.31 -23.69
N THR A 298 -10.51 7.25 -24.02
CA THR A 298 -9.06 7.24 -24.23
C THR A 298 -8.61 8.20 -25.34
N ASP A 299 -9.42 8.37 -26.39
CA ASP A 299 -9.14 9.32 -27.47
C ASP A 299 -9.07 10.77 -26.98
N LYS A 300 -9.96 11.15 -26.07
CA LYS A 300 -9.96 12.49 -25.50
C LYS A 300 -8.71 12.75 -24.67
N ALA A 301 -8.27 11.77 -23.87
CA ALA A 301 -7.06 11.90 -23.07
C ALA A 301 -5.81 12.11 -23.94
N ARG A 302 -5.73 11.44 -25.09
CA ARG A 302 -4.68 11.65 -26.10
C ARG A 302 -4.74 13.06 -26.70
N GLU A 303 -5.92 13.52 -27.10
CA GLU A 303 -6.12 14.87 -27.66
C GLU A 303 -5.75 15.96 -26.66
N ASP A 304 -6.17 15.81 -25.40
CA ASP A 304 -5.85 16.73 -24.31
C ASP A 304 -4.33 16.75 -24.03
N ALA A 305 -3.67 15.58 -24.06
CA ALA A 305 -2.21 15.46 -23.93
C ALA A 305 -1.44 16.14 -25.08
N LEU A 306 -1.87 15.96 -26.32
CA LEU A 306 -1.27 16.64 -27.48
C LEU A 306 -1.54 18.15 -27.48
N SER A 307 -2.64 18.58 -26.87
CA SER A 307 -2.95 20.00 -26.66
C SER A 307 -2.05 20.61 -25.59
N ASP A 308 -1.77 19.90 -24.49
CA ASP A 308 -0.80 20.29 -23.45
C ASP A 308 0.62 20.48 -24.02
N LEU A 309 1.00 19.64 -24.99
CA LEU A 309 2.25 19.81 -25.71
C LEU A 309 2.28 21.10 -26.56
N ALA A 310 1.13 21.61 -27.03
CA ALA A 310 1.06 22.81 -27.88
C ALA A 310 1.38 24.11 -27.15
N VAL A 311 1.21 24.09 -25.83
CA VAL A 311 1.49 25.22 -24.95
C VAL A 311 2.83 25.06 -24.22
N THR A 312 3.57 23.99 -24.49
CA THR A 312 4.90 23.73 -23.92
C THR A 312 6.00 24.40 -24.78
N LYS A 313 7.22 24.52 -24.24
CA LYS A 313 8.41 25.11 -24.91
C LYS A 313 8.56 24.61 -26.35
N GLU A 314 9.08 25.49 -27.23
CA GLU A 314 9.21 25.24 -28.68
C GLU A 314 10.02 23.98 -29.05
N ASN A 315 10.93 23.52 -28.18
CA ASN A 315 11.82 22.38 -28.44
C ASN A 315 11.28 21.02 -27.95
N VAL A 316 9.98 20.90 -27.64
CA VAL A 316 9.37 19.64 -27.21
C VAL A 316 8.36 19.17 -28.25
N ASP A 317 8.61 18.02 -28.87
CA ASP A 317 7.76 17.45 -29.92
C ASP A 317 7.13 16.10 -29.54
N CYS A 318 7.41 15.62 -28.33
CA CYS A 318 6.93 14.34 -27.82
C CYS A 318 6.40 14.47 -26.39
N ILE A 319 5.22 13.92 -26.13
CA ILE A 319 4.68 13.73 -24.78
C ILE A 319 4.56 12.25 -24.46
N VAL A 320 4.98 11.85 -23.27
CA VAL A 320 4.85 10.48 -22.76
C VAL A 320 4.02 10.49 -21.48
N CYS A 321 3.02 9.61 -21.45
CA CYS A 321 2.09 9.35 -20.36
C CYS A 321 2.14 7.87 -19.93
N GLY A 322 1.59 7.55 -18.75
CA GLY A 322 1.41 6.18 -18.25
C GLY A 322 -0.01 5.83 -17.76
N HIS A 323 -0.81 6.84 -17.44
CA HIS A 323 -2.04 6.72 -16.66
C HIS A 323 -3.18 5.87 -17.24
N THR A 324 -3.35 5.77 -18.55
CA THR A 324 -4.55 5.13 -19.11
C THR A 324 -4.48 3.60 -19.08
N HIS A 325 -3.37 3.04 -18.57
CA HIS A 325 -3.05 1.62 -18.46
C HIS A 325 -3.05 0.83 -19.80
N ALA A 326 -3.54 1.44 -20.88
CA ALA A 326 -3.48 0.95 -22.25
C ALA A 326 -2.31 1.59 -22.99
N LEU A 327 -1.53 0.75 -23.66
CA LEU A 327 -0.53 1.19 -24.62
C LEU A 327 -1.22 1.96 -25.74
N ALA A 328 -0.75 3.17 -25.99
CA ALA A 328 -1.29 4.01 -27.06
C ALA A 328 -0.18 4.85 -27.68
N GLN A 329 -0.28 5.10 -28.98
CA GLN A 329 0.60 6.02 -29.68
C GLN A 329 -0.19 6.84 -30.68
N GLY A 330 0.26 8.06 -30.94
CA GLY A 330 -0.39 8.93 -31.91
C GLY A 330 0.49 10.09 -32.33
N LYS A 331 0.09 10.73 -33.43
CA LYS A 331 0.68 11.99 -33.89
C LYS A 331 -0.44 13.01 -34.11
N ASP A 332 -0.14 14.28 -33.89
CA ASP A 332 -1.03 15.38 -34.28
C ASP A 332 -0.76 15.85 -35.73
N LYS A 333 -1.50 16.86 -36.19
CA LYS A 333 -1.34 17.43 -37.54
C LYS A 333 0.04 18.08 -37.79
N LYS A 334 0.76 18.44 -36.72
CA LYS A 334 2.11 19.02 -36.78
C LYS A 334 3.20 17.96 -36.67
N GLY A 335 2.84 16.68 -36.63
CA GLY A 335 3.77 15.56 -36.48
C GLY A 335 4.26 15.32 -35.05
N ARG A 336 3.72 16.06 -34.06
CA ARG A 336 4.07 15.90 -32.65
C ARG A 336 3.52 14.60 -32.11
N ARG A 337 4.31 13.93 -31.28
CA ARG A 337 4.09 12.54 -30.86
C ARG A 337 3.49 12.46 -29.48
N TYR A 338 2.63 11.46 -29.30
CA TYR A 338 2.09 11.02 -28.02
C TYR A 338 2.41 9.54 -27.84
N PHE A 339 2.90 9.19 -26.66
CA PHE A 339 3.02 7.81 -26.20
C PHE A 339 2.32 7.66 -24.86
N ASN A 340 1.57 6.58 -24.72
CA ASN A 340 1.19 6.04 -23.43
C ASN A 340 1.92 4.72 -23.25
N THR A 341 2.75 4.62 -22.21
CA THR A 341 3.48 3.39 -21.92
C THR A 341 2.58 2.31 -21.32
N GLY A 342 1.34 2.65 -20.95
CA GLY A 342 0.38 1.73 -20.35
C GLY A 342 0.85 1.13 -19.03
N TRP A 343 0.16 0.07 -18.62
CA TRP A 343 0.53 -0.83 -17.52
C TRP A 343 1.23 -2.06 -18.13
N TRP A 344 2.02 -2.77 -17.34
CA TRP A 344 2.40 -4.18 -17.58
C TRP A 344 1.25 -5.03 -18.16
N GLU A 345 1.55 -5.82 -19.18
CA GLU A 345 0.57 -6.76 -19.71
C GLU A 345 0.46 -7.95 -18.74
N ARG A 346 -0.69 -8.08 -18.07
CA ARG A 346 -1.07 -9.27 -17.29
C ARG A 346 -2.14 -10.01 -18.07
N SER A 347 -1.89 -11.25 -18.48
CA SER A 347 -2.92 -12.07 -19.08
C SER A 347 -3.72 -12.73 -17.98
N TRP A 348 -4.94 -12.24 -17.76
CA TRP A 348 -6.01 -13.08 -17.26
C TRP A 348 -6.70 -13.66 -18.49
N SER A 349 -6.78 -14.98 -18.61
CA SER A 349 -7.77 -15.52 -19.54
C SER A 349 -9.12 -15.07 -18.99
N SER A 350 -9.80 -14.20 -19.73
CA SER A 350 -10.83 -13.29 -19.22
C SER A 350 -12.16 -13.95 -18.86
N ALA A 351 -12.16 -15.20 -18.36
CA ALA A 351 -13.40 -15.92 -18.09
C ALA A 351 -13.31 -17.05 -17.06
N LEU A 352 -12.14 -17.52 -16.61
CA LEU A 352 -12.06 -18.72 -15.77
C LEU A 352 -11.25 -18.50 -14.48
N PRO A 353 -11.78 -18.92 -13.31
CA PRO A 353 -11.08 -18.88 -12.03
C PRO A 353 -9.76 -19.68 -12.01
N ASP A 354 -9.55 -20.58 -12.98
CA ASP A 354 -8.47 -21.57 -12.96
C ASP A 354 -7.18 -21.14 -13.68
N SER A 355 -7.14 -19.98 -14.32
CA SER A 355 -5.88 -19.50 -14.94
C SER A 355 -5.11 -18.62 -13.97
N ASP A 356 -3.92 -19.07 -13.55
CA ASP A 356 -3.01 -18.25 -12.75
C ASP A 356 -2.74 -16.92 -13.47
N PRO A 357 -2.84 -15.77 -12.76
CA PRO A 357 -2.46 -14.50 -13.33
C PRO A 357 -1.00 -14.57 -13.77
N MET A 358 -0.73 -14.35 -15.05
CA MET A 358 0.64 -14.29 -15.55
C MET A 358 1.06 -12.84 -15.74
N MET A 359 2.27 -12.50 -15.26
CA MET A 359 2.92 -11.28 -15.67
C MET A 359 3.62 -11.56 -16.99
N VAL A 360 3.13 -10.95 -18.06
CA VAL A 360 3.58 -11.25 -19.41
C VAL A 360 4.75 -10.34 -19.77
N ARG A 361 4.57 -9.00 -19.72
CA ARG A 361 5.58 -8.06 -20.22
C ARG A 361 5.69 -6.74 -19.46
N VAL A 362 6.89 -6.17 -19.47
CA VAL A 362 7.18 -4.77 -19.06
C VAL A 362 7.40 -3.90 -20.29
N PRO A 363 6.60 -2.84 -20.52
CA PRO A 363 6.89 -1.87 -21.56
C PRO A 363 8.03 -0.93 -21.14
N LEU A 364 9.00 -0.77 -22.05
CA LEU A 364 10.08 0.19 -21.97
C LEU A 364 10.06 1.08 -23.22
N LEU A 365 9.80 2.37 -23.06
CA LEU A 365 9.98 3.34 -24.13
C LEU A 365 11.41 3.88 -24.10
N ILE A 366 12.17 3.61 -25.15
CA ILE A 366 13.59 3.98 -25.28
C ILE A 366 13.71 5.15 -26.25
N ILE A 367 14.35 6.23 -25.79
CA ILE A 367 14.60 7.43 -26.60
C ILE A 367 16.11 7.70 -26.63
N HIS A 368 16.64 7.66 -27.84
CA HIS A 368 18.03 8.01 -28.10
C HIS A 368 18.14 9.48 -28.52
N PRO A 369 19.18 10.21 -28.10
CA PRO A 369 19.33 11.62 -28.47
C PRO A 369 19.71 11.81 -29.96
N LYS A 370 20.28 10.77 -30.59
CA LYS A 370 20.79 10.80 -31.97
C LYS A 370 19.96 9.95 -32.96
N LYS A 371 19.00 9.16 -32.49
CA LYS A 371 18.10 8.38 -33.38
C LYS A 371 16.75 9.07 -33.43
N GLY A 372 16.11 9.05 -34.60
CA GLY A 372 14.92 9.88 -34.85
C GLY A 372 13.65 9.46 -34.08
N GLU A 373 13.34 8.16 -34.02
CA GLU A 373 12.07 7.68 -33.46
C GLU A 373 12.26 6.92 -32.13
N PRO A 374 11.41 7.18 -31.11
CA PRO A 374 11.30 6.36 -29.91
C PRO A 374 11.02 4.90 -30.25
N GLU A 375 11.66 3.99 -29.51
CA GLU A 375 11.50 2.55 -29.65
C GLU A 375 10.73 2.00 -28.46
N MET A 376 9.61 1.32 -28.69
CA MET A 376 8.94 0.54 -27.65
C MET A 376 9.56 -0.85 -27.60
N ARG A 377 10.12 -1.21 -26.45
CA ARG A 377 10.67 -2.53 -26.16
C ARG A 377 9.86 -3.20 -25.07
N PHE A 378 9.76 -4.52 -25.12
CA PHE A 378 9.09 -5.32 -24.10
C PHE A 378 10.09 -6.25 -23.43
N ILE A 379 10.04 -6.33 -22.10
CA ILE A 379 10.73 -7.36 -21.34
C ILE A 379 9.71 -8.46 -21.04
N ASP A 380 9.87 -9.62 -21.67
CA ASP A 380 9.03 -10.79 -21.41
C ASP A 380 9.37 -11.38 -20.04
N ILE A 381 8.41 -11.39 -19.14
CA ILE A 381 8.53 -11.98 -17.81
C ILE A 381 8.07 -13.43 -17.88
N ASN A 382 6.84 -13.68 -18.35
CA ASN A 382 6.21 -15.00 -18.45
C ASN A 382 6.23 -15.80 -17.14
N GLU A 383 5.93 -15.12 -16.03
CA GLU A 383 5.98 -15.73 -14.70
C GLU A 383 4.60 -15.64 -14.04
N PRO A 384 4.15 -16.71 -13.36
CA PRO A 384 2.97 -16.64 -12.53
C PRO A 384 3.14 -15.56 -11.47
N ILE A 385 2.08 -14.79 -11.27
CA ILE A 385 2.01 -13.80 -10.24
C ILE A 385 1.63 -14.53 -8.95
N HIS A 386 2.65 -15.02 -8.26
CA HIS A 386 2.45 -15.63 -6.95
C HIS A 386 2.12 -14.54 -5.92
N TRP A 387 1.01 -14.73 -5.20
CA TRP A 387 0.82 -14.05 -3.93
C TRP A 387 1.87 -14.58 -2.98
N LYS A 388 2.83 -13.74 -2.58
CA LYS A 388 3.68 -14.11 -1.46
C LYS A 388 2.75 -14.22 -0.26
N ALA A 389 2.57 -15.43 0.24
CA ALA A 389 2.04 -15.67 1.57
C ALA A 389 2.58 -14.60 2.49
N ALA A 390 1.69 -13.85 3.16
CA ALA A 390 2.11 -12.97 4.24
C ALA A 390 2.91 -13.87 5.19
N SER A 391 4.24 -13.79 5.10
CA SER A 391 5.07 -14.64 5.91
C SER A 391 4.83 -14.12 7.31
N PHE A 392 4.09 -14.88 8.10
CA PHE A 392 4.08 -14.75 9.54
C PHE A 392 5.44 -15.20 10.05
N GLU A 393 6.52 -14.59 9.55
CA GLU A 393 7.77 -14.61 10.25
C GLU A 393 7.46 -13.94 11.57
N THR A 394 7.29 -14.81 12.55
CA THR A 394 7.44 -14.44 13.93
C THR A 394 8.78 -13.77 13.97
N LEU A 395 8.81 -12.45 14.19
CA LEU A 395 10.07 -11.74 14.28
C LEU A 395 10.84 -12.44 15.39
N THR A 396 11.89 -13.17 15.00
CA THR A 396 12.82 -13.73 15.97
C THR A 396 13.41 -12.55 16.73
N THR A 397 13.86 -12.77 17.97
CA THR A 397 14.54 -11.71 18.74
C THR A 397 15.63 -11.03 17.91
N ASP A 398 16.38 -11.83 17.14
CA ASP A 398 17.47 -11.35 16.30
C ASP A 398 16.97 -10.56 15.10
N GLY A 399 15.87 -11.00 14.47
CA GLY A 399 15.21 -10.25 13.40
C GLY A 399 14.65 -8.92 13.88
N LEU A 400 14.07 -8.88 15.09
CA LEU A 400 13.61 -7.64 15.71
C LEU A 400 14.78 -6.68 15.95
N LEU A 401 15.83 -7.15 16.62
CA LEU A 401 16.99 -6.33 16.95
C LEU A 401 17.67 -5.81 15.69
N ARG A 402 17.80 -6.64 14.65
CA ARG A 402 18.33 -6.24 13.34
C ARG A 402 17.49 -5.12 12.73
N ARG A 403 16.16 -5.29 12.64
CA ARG A 403 15.27 -4.24 12.12
C ARG A 403 15.36 -2.96 12.94
N MET A 404 15.44 -3.06 14.27
CA MET A 404 15.61 -1.88 15.13
C MET A 404 16.95 -1.17 14.88
N THR A 405 18.04 -1.89 14.65
CA THR A 405 19.34 -1.29 14.29
C THR A 405 19.36 -0.66 12.91
N GLU A 406 18.53 -1.15 11.98
CA GLU A 406 18.39 -0.58 10.63
C GLU A 406 17.57 0.73 10.63
N MET A 407 16.70 0.94 11.62
CA MET A 407 15.91 2.17 11.74
C MET A 407 16.75 3.34 12.26
N LYS A 408 16.80 4.42 11.47
CA LYS A 408 17.57 5.64 11.79
C LYS A 408 16.86 6.58 12.77
N THR A 409 15.54 6.51 12.87
CA THR A 409 14.72 7.41 13.71
C THR A 409 14.19 6.69 14.95
N GLU A 410 14.01 7.43 16.05
CA GLU A 410 13.41 6.88 17.27
C GLU A 410 11.95 6.44 17.03
N GLU A 411 11.20 7.14 16.18
CA GLU A 411 9.85 6.75 15.78
C GLU A 411 9.85 5.41 15.03
N GLY A 412 10.79 5.20 14.11
CA GLY A 412 10.94 3.93 13.39
C GLY A 412 11.26 2.78 14.35
N LYS A 413 12.19 2.98 15.28
CA LYS A 413 12.51 1.99 16.31
C LYS A 413 11.34 1.69 17.22
N ASN A 414 10.58 2.71 17.64
CA ASN A 414 9.36 2.55 18.43
C ASN A 414 8.31 1.74 17.67
N ALA A 415 8.12 1.98 16.38
CA ALA A 415 7.17 1.24 15.55
C ALA A 415 7.54 -0.25 15.42
N VAL A 416 8.84 -0.56 15.25
CA VAL A 416 9.33 -1.94 15.23
C VAL A 416 9.10 -2.62 16.59
N LEU A 417 9.40 -1.94 17.69
CA LEU A 417 9.20 -2.46 19.04
C LEU A 417 7.71 -2.64 19.37
N GLU A 418 6.84 -1.74 18.89
CA GLU A 418 5.39 -1.81 19.05
C GLU A 418 4.84 -3.05 18.35
N GLN A 419 5.28 -3.30 17.13
CA GLN A 419 4.93 -4.52 16.38
C GLN A 419 5.37 -5.78 17.15
N ALA A 420 6.57 -5.78 17.74
CA ALA A 420 7.05 -6.88 18.57
C ALA A 420 6.15 -7.14 19.78
N ALA A 421 5.82 -6.07 20.51
CA ALA A 421 4.98 -6.14 21.70
C ALA A 421 3.60 -6.70 21.35
N MET A 422 3.00 -6.23 20.25
CA MET A 422 1.72 -6.74 19.76
C MET A 422 1.78 -8.24 19.43
N GLN A 423 2.84 -8.69 18.74
CA GLN A 423 3.03 -10.12 18.43
C GLN A 423 3.16 -10.98 19.69
N VAL A 424 3.93 -10.51 20.68
CA VAL A 424 4.09 -11.18 21.97
C VAL A 424 2.74 -11.28 22.71
N PHE A 425 2.00 -10.18 22.80
CA PHE A 425 0.71 -10.16 23.48
C PHE A 425 -0.32 -11.05 22.78
N ALA A 426 -0.41 -10.97 21.45
CA ALA A 426 -1.31 -11.79 20.65
C ALA A 426 -1.04 -13.31 20.79
N LYS A 427 0.19 -13.70 21.10
CA LYS A 427 0.58 -15.11 21.31
C LYS A 427 0.49 -15.55 22.78
N THR A 428 0.24 -14.63 23.71
CA THR A 428 0.23 -14.96 25.13
C THR A 428 -1.21 -15.21 25.58
N SER A 429 -1.56 -16.47 25.84
CA SER A 429 -2.85 -16.83 26.44
C SER A 429 -3.12 -16.02 27.70
N GLY A 430 -4.27 -15.35 27.78
CA GLY A 430 -4.62 -14.47 28.90
C GLY A 430 -4.19 -13.01 28.75
N VAL A 431 -3.62 -12.62 27.61
CA VAL A 431 -3.46 -11.22 27.22
C VAL A 431 -4.23 -10.97 25.94
N ALA A 432 -5.12 -9.98 25.93
CA ALA A 432 -5.88 -9.60 24.75
C ALA A 432 -5.77 -8.09 24.52
N ILE A 433 -5.36 -7.67 23.33
CA ILE A 433 -5.30 -6.26 22.96
C ILE A 433 -6.74 -5.76 22.78
N SER A 434 -7.17 -4.81 23.61
CA SER A 434 -8.53 -4.28 23.59
C SER A 434 -8.65 -2.98 22.81
N ARG A 435 -7.56 -2.20 22.70
CA ARG A 435 -7.54 -0.93 21.97
C ARG A 435 -6.12 -0.51 21.61
N LEU A 436 -5.90 -0.01 20.39
CA LEU A 436 -4.70 0.75 20.04
C LEU A 436 -4.95 2.26 20.12
N THR A 437 -3.93 3.01 20.49
CA THR A 437 -3.96 4.46 20.71
C THR A 437 -2.66 5.11 20.23
N HIS A 438 -2.31 6.30 20.71
CA HIS A 438 -1.07 6.97 20.36
C HIS A 438 -0.52 7.68 21.59
N ALA A 439 0.69 7.31 22.03
CA ALA A 439 1.27 7.90 23.23
C ALA A 439 1.32 9.45 23.22
N GLY A 440 1.47 10.09 22.06
CA GLY A 440 1.43 11.55 21.96
C GLY A 440 0.08 12.17 22.37
N LYS A 441 -1.03 11.45 22.19
CA LYS A 441 -2.39 11.91 22.56
C LYS A 441 -2.84 11.36 23.91
N THR A 442 -2.59 10.09 24.17
CA THR A 442 -3.14 9.37 25.34
C THR A 442 -2.11 9.13 26.43
N GLY A 443 -0.82 9.16 26.12
CA GLY A 443 0.28 8.83 27.03
C GLY A 443 0.63 7.33 27.09
N PHE A 444 -0.06 6.49 26.32
CA PHE A 444 0.23 5.07 26.11
C PHE A 444 -0.10 4.70 24.65
N ASP A 445 0.35 3.53 24.18
CA ASP A 445 0.19 3.10 22.78
C ASP A 445 -0.94 2.08 22.63
N MET A 446 -1.22 1.26 23.66
CA MET A 446 -2.34 0.31 23.62
C MET A 446 -2.94 0.02 24.99
N LEU A 447 -4.17 -0.49 25.01
CA LEU A 447 -4.79 -1.12 26.17
C LEU A 447 -4.87 -2.62 25.94
N VAL A 448 -4.53 -3.39 26.96
CA VAL A 448 -4.64 -4.84 26.96
C VAL A 448 -5.47 -5.30 28.16
N ARG A 449 -6.30 -6.32 27.96
CA ARG A 449 -6.89 -7.08 29.07
C ARG A 449 -5.90 -8.15 29.48
N ASN A 450 -5.59 -8.20 30.77
CA ASN A 450 -4.64 -9.15 31.32
C ASN A 450 -5.36 -10.07 32.31
N SER A 451 -5.21 -11.38 32.17
CA SER A 451 -5.65 -12.38 33.15
C SER A 451 -4.49 -13.16 33.79
N LEU A 452 -3.24 -12.80 33.45
CA LEU A 452 -2.05 -13.52 33.89
C LEU A 452 -1.53 -13.12 35.26
N SER A 453 -1.60 -11.82 35.58
CA SER A 453 -1.04 -11.29 36.82
C SER A 453 -2.12 -11.24 37.89
N PRO A 454 -1.93 -11.80 39.09
CA PRO A 454 -2.90 -11.71 40.18
C PRO A 454 -3.30 -10.27 40.54
N ARG A 455 -2.39 -9.29 40.38
CA ARG A 455 -2.67 -7.87 40.62
C ARG A 455 -3.48 -7.19 39.50
N ALA A 456 -3.45 -7.75 38.30
CA ALA A 456 -4.07 -7.16 37.12
C ALA A 456 -5.07 -8.11 36.45
N ALA A 457 -5.47 -9.20 37.12
CA ALA A 457 -6.31 -10.24 36.54
C ALA A 457 -7.72 -9.70 36.30
N GLY A 458 -8.16 -9.77 35.04
CA GLY A 458 -9.43 -9.19 34.60
C GLY A 458 -9.36 -7.68 34.31
N ASN A 459 -8.20 -7.05 34.51
CA ASN A 459 -8.05 -5.60 34.44
C ASN A 459 -7.50 -5.14 33.09
N THR A 460 -7.89 -3.91 32.73
CA THR A 460 -7.30 -3.17 31.63
C THR A 460 -5.93 -2.63 32.06
N VAL A 461 -4.91 -2.90 31.26
CA VAL A 461 -3.53 -2.45 31.43
C VAL A 461 -3.17 -1.49 30.31
N ALA A 462 -2.65 -0.31 30.65
CA ALA A 462 -2.14 0.65 29.69
C ALA A 462 -0.69 0.31 29.32
N VAL A 463 -0.41 0.08 28.04
CA VAL A 463 0.91 -0.27 27.56
C VAL A 463 1.49 0.89 26.77
N GLN A 464 2.68 1.34 27.15
CA GLN A 464 3.50 2.26 26.37
C GLN A 464 4.72 1.53 25.83
N VAL A 465 5.08 1.82 24.59
CA VAL A 465 6.23 1.24 23.91
C VAL A 465 7.24 2.34 23.61
N LYS A 466 8.48 2.15 24.08
CA LYS A 466 9.58 3.10 23.86
C LYS A 466 10.92 2.41 23.71
N HIS A 467 11.64 2.70 22.64
CA HIS A 467 13.02 2.29 22.41
C HIS A 467 13.89 2.71 23.60
N THR A 468 13.87 4.00 23.92
CA THR A 468 14.64 4.61 25.01
C THR A 468 13.74 5.15 26.12
N ILE A 469 14.01 4.82 27.38
CA ILE A 469 13.28 5.39 28.52
C ILE A 469 13.97 6.68 28.98
N VAL A 470 13.23 7.79 29.06
CA VAL A 470 13.73 9.06 29.58
C VAL A 470 13.08 9.46 30.91
N SER A 471 13.76 10.35 31.64
CA SER A 471 13.23 10.95 32.88
C SER A 471 11.82 11.52 32.67
N GLY A 472 10.87 11.09 33.49
CA GLY A 472 9.48 11.52 33.43
C GLY A 472 8.53 10.58 32.67
N ASP A 473 9.03 9.61 31.91
CA ASP A 473 8.18 8.64 31.20
C ASP A 473 7.26 7.87 32.13
N LEU A 474 7.81 7.35 33.24
CA LEU A 474 7.03 6.63 34.23
C LEU A 474 5.91 7.49 34.83
N ALA A 475 6.18 8.77 35.10
CA ALA A 475 5.17 9.68 35.66
C ALA A 475 4.07 10.01 34.62
N ARG A 476 4.46 10.19 33.35
CA ARG A 476 3.51 10.42 32.25
C ARG A 476 2.62 9.21 32.03
N LEU A 477 3.22 8.01 31.96
CA LEU A 477 2.49 6.76 31.82
C LEU A 477 1.53 6.56 32.98
N GLN A 478 1.97 6.74 34.23
CA GLN A 478 1.10 6.62 35.40
C GLN A 478 -0.11 7.57 35.34
N LYS A 479 0.10 8.82 34.93
CA LYS A 479 -0.99 9.79 34.75
C LYS A 479 -1.96 9.34 33.65
N ALA A 480 -1.43 8.82 32.55
CA ALA A 480 -2.18 8.32 31.42
C ALA A 480 -3.01 7.07 31.76
N THR A 481 -2.43 6.14 32.53
CA THR A 481 -3.08 4.95 33.06
C THR A 481 -4.32 5.30 33.88
N LYS A 482 -4.20 6.29 34.80
CA LYS A 482 -5.35 6.79 35.56
C LYS A 482 -6.44 7.37 34.66
N LYS A 483 -6.06 8.18 33.66
CA LYS A 483 -7.00 8.79 32.70
C LYS A 483 -7.74 7.75 31.86
N ALA A 484 -7.11 6.62 31.57
CA ALA A 484 -7.70 5.51 30.82
C ALA A 484 -8.55 4.57 31.69
N SER A 485 -8.69 4.85 32.99
CA SER A 485 -9.28 3.92 33.97
C SER A 485 -8.61 2.55 33.95
N ALA A 486 -7.34 2.49 33.54
CA ALA A 486 -6.53 1.29 33.63
C ALA A 486 -5.97 1.18 35.06
N GLN A 487 -5.90 -0.04 35.57
CA GLN A 487 -5.48 -0.27 36.96
C GLN A 487 -3.97 -0.47 37.09
N HIS A 488 -3.33 -0.82 35.98
CA HIS A 488 -1.90 -1.08 35.89
C HIS A 488 -1.33 -0.59 34.56
N ALA A 489 -0.02 -0.41 34.49
CA ALA A 489 0.66 -0.04 33.25
C ALA A 489 1.82 -0.96 32.92
N TRP A 490 2.08 -1.17 31.64
CA TRP A 490 3.30 -1.81 31.12
C TRP A 490 4.10 -0.81 30.30
N LEU A 491 5.41 -0.75 30.54
CA LEU A 491 6.35 0.00 29.71
C LEU A 491 7.26 -1.00 29.01
N VAL A 492 7.07 -1.17 27.70
CA VAL A 492 7.89 -2.06 26.86
C VAL A 492 9.05 -1.26 26.31
N THR A 493 10.27 -1.73 26.55
CA THR A 493 11.48 -1.06 26.09
C THR A 493 12.54 -2.03 25.60
N SER A 494 13.32 -1.60 24.62
CA SER A 494 14.52 -2.30 24.18
C SER A 494 15.77 -1.91 24.99
N ASP A 495 15.67 -0.93 25.90
CA ASP A 495 16.74 -0.64 26.84
C ASP A 495 16.86 -1.74 27.90
N LYS A 496 18.06 -1.92 28.44
CA LYS A 496 18.23 -2.65 29.71
C LYS A 496 17.94 -1.71 30.87
N VAL A 497 17.08 -2.14 31.79
CA VAL A 497 16.64 -1.28 32.89
C VAL A 497 17.09 -1.84 34.23
N SER A 498 17.74 -1.00 35.04
CA SER A 498 18.25 -1.41 36.35
C SER A 498 17.12 -1.92 37.27
N GLN A 499 17.45 -2.86 38.17
CA GLN A 499 16.48 -3.38 39.15
C GLN A 499 15.92 -2.28 40.05
N ARG A 500 16.73 -1.28 40.41
CA ARG A 500 16.28 -0.11 41.17
C ARG A 500 15.20 0.67 40.43
N THR A 501 15.38 0.89 39.13
CA THR A 501 14.39 1.58 38.28
C THR A 501 13.12 0.73 38.12
N LYS A 502 13.25 -0.59 37.94
CA LYS A 502 12.10 -1.51 37.89
C LYS A 502 11.31 -1.51 39.19
N ALA A 503 11.97 -1.57 40.34
CA ALA A 503 11.33 -1.50 41.65
C ALA A 503 10.60 -0.17 41.86
N ALA A 504 11.24 0.95 41.47
CA ALA A 504 10.62 2.29 41.56
C ALA A 504 9.40 2.45 40.62
N ALA A 505 9.44 1.85 39.43
CA ALA A 505 8.31 1.81 38.51
C ALA A 505 7.19 0.91 39.06
N PHE A 506 7.54 -0.24 39.62
CA PHE A 506 6.59 -1.20 40.17
C PHE A 506 5.83 -0.61 41.36
N ALA A 507 6.51 0.14 42.24
CA ALA A 507 5.87 0.90 43.32
C ALA A 507 4.84 1.94 42.82
N LYS A 508 4.87 2.30 41.53
CA LYS A 508 3.92 3.20 40.87
C LYS A 508 2.88 2.48 40.00
N ASN A 509 2.72 1.16 40.18
CA ASN A 509 1.88 0.29 39.35
C ASN A 509 2.28 0.29 37.87
N VAL A 510 3.59 0.34 37.59
CA VAL A 510 4.15 0.22 36.26
C VAL A 510 5.12 -0.97 36.21
N THR A 511 4.84 -1.97 35.38
CA THR A 511 5.79 -3.06 35.09
C THR A 511 6.61 -2.70 33.86
N ILE A 512 7.94 -2.79 33.96
CA ILE A 512 8.83 -2.56 32.82
C ILE A 512 9.20 -3.89 32.18
N LEU A 513 8.86 -4.05 30.90
CA LEU A 513 9.26 -5.16 30.04
C LEU A 513 10.47 -4.70 29.19
N ASP A 514 11.66 -4.84 29.76
CA ASP A 514 12.91 -4.36 29.18
C ASP A 514 13.55 -5.38 28.22
N ALA A 515 14.72 -5.05 27.65
CA ALA A 515 15.41 -5.89 26.67
C ALA A 515 15.58 -7.34 27.11
N ASP A 516 16.04 -7.55 28.36
CA ASP A 516 16.25 -8.89 28.91
C ASP A 516 14.93 -9.66 29.08
N THR A 517 13.85 -8.94 29.38
CA THR A 517 12.51 -9.52 29.47
C THR A 517 11.99 -9.92 28.11
N ILE A 518 12.11 -9.04 27.10
CA ILE A 518 11.72 -9.32 25.71
C ILE A 518 12.50 -10.54 25.19
N CYS A 519 13.81 -10.57 25.37
CA CYS A 519 14.67 -11.69 24.98
C CYS A 519 14.23 -13.02 25.63
N ARG A 520 13.88 -13.02 26.91
CA ARG A 520 13.39 -14.23 27.60
C ARG A 520 12.05 -14.70 27.05
N VAL A 521 11.12 -13.78 26.79
CA VAL A 521 9.81 -14.10 26.22
C VAL A 521 9.96 -14.67 24.82
N ALA A 522 10.80 -14.05 24.00
CA ALA A 522 11.05 -14.47 22.62
C ALA A 522 11.78 -15.83 22.54
N ARG A 523 12.57 -16.20 23.56
CA ARG A 523 13.16 -17.56 23.71
C ARG A 523 12.20 -18.60 24.28
N GLY A 524 10.89 -18.30 24.33
CA GLY A 524 9.87 -19.28 24.72
C GLY A 524 9.65 -19.43 26.23
N ARG A 525 10.28 -18.62 27.09
CA ARG A 525 9.98 -18.65 28.54
C ARG A 525 8.59 -18.08 28.87
N GLY A 526 7.92 -17.46 27.89
CA GLY A 526 6.55 -16.97 27.96
C GLY A 526 6.39 -15.70 28.79
N LEU A 527 5.50 -14.80 28.37
CA LEU A 527 5.21 -13.55 29.07
C LEU A 527 4.65 -13.79 30.48
N LYS A 528 3.91 -14.89 30.70
CA LYS A 528 3.42 -15.27 32.02
C LYS A 528 4.56 -15.47 33.03
N SER A 529 5.62 -16.21 32.66
CA SER A 529 6.78 -16.40 33.54
C SER A 529 7.50 -15.07 33.81
N ALA A 530 7.64 -14.23 32.79
CA ALA A 530 8.23 -12.91 32.95
C ALA A 530 7.43 -12.03 33.93
N LEU A 531 6.10 -12.04 33.84
CA LEU A 531 5.22 -11.26 34.71
C LEU A 531 5.08 -11.83 36.13
N LEU A 532 5.26 -13.15 36.33
CA LEU A 532 5.25 -13.76 37.67
C LEU A 532 6.55 -13.52 38.44
N ASN A 533 7.65 -13.24 37.75
CA ASN A 533 8.97 -12.96 38.34
C ASN A 533 9.20 -11.46 38.62
N LEU A 534 8.21 -10.60 38.32
CA LEU A 534 8.22 -9.14 38.51
C LEU A 534 7.15 -8.77 39.54
#